data_AF-A0A699IT35-F1
#
_entry.id   AF-A0A699IT35-F1
#
_cell.length_a   1.000
_cell.length_b   1.000
_cell.length_c   1.000
_cell.angle_alpha   90.00
_cell.angle_beta   90.00
_cell.angle_gamma   90.00
#
_symmetry.space_group_name_H-M   'P 1'
#
loop_
_entity.id
_entity.type
_entity.pdbx_description
1 polymer ?
#
loop_
_entity_poly.entity_id
_entity_poly.type
_entity_poly.pdbx_seq_one_letter_code
_entity_poly.pdbx_strand_id
1 'polypeptide(L)'
;VEEIKALLEKQINEDMIRQEAIVNVIRLFDQASADKEYMWKAYARNAKTFQKNALNDNFLKAEGWKDYEIHSALLKLAGEMQPDTKDPLVVARVIGDVLDSFTRSINLCVSYDDREVSNGCELKPSQVVNQPRVDIGGDDMRTFHTLVMVDPDAPSPCNPNLGEYLH
;
A
#
# COMPACT_ATOMS: atom_id res chain seq x y z
N VAL A 1 -18.20 -22.50 -52.47
CA VAL A 1 -19.13 -22.20 -51.35
C VAL A 1 -18.91 -23.16 -50.20
N GLU A 2 -18.93 -24.48 -50.42
CA GLU A 2 -18.71 -25.45 -49.33
C GLU A 2 -17.28 -25.46 -48.77
N GLU A 3 -16.25 -25.26 -49.60
CA GLU A 3 -14.87 -25.10 -49.08
C GLU A 3 -14.72 -23.88 -48.17
N ILE A 4 -15.41 -22.78 -48.48
CA ILE A 4 -15.36 -21.55 -47.65
C ILE A 4 -16.07 -21.79 -46.31
N LYS A 5 -17.18 -22.52 -46.31
CA LYS A 5 -17.85 -22.93 -45.06
C LYS A 5 -16.97 -23.85 -44.21
N ALA A 6 -16.33 -24.84 -44.83
CA ALA A 6 -15.43 -25.76 -44.12
C ALA A 6 -14.21 -25.05 -43.51
N LEU A 7 -13.65 -24.06 -44.23
CA LEU A 7 -12.57 -23.22 -43.69
C LEU A 7 -13.05 -22.34 -42.54
N LEU A 8 -14.26 -21.77 -42.63
CA LEU A 8 -14.85 -20.96 -41.55
C LEU A 8 -15.15 -21.79 -40.30
N GLU A 9 -15.73 -22.98 -40.44
CA GLU A 9 -15.95 -23.90 -39.33
C GLU A 9 -14.66 -24.33 -38.65
N LYS A 10 -13.62 -24.63 -39.45
CA LYS A 10 -12.30 -24.95 -38.91
C LYS A 10 -11.74 -23.80 -38.09
N GLN A 11 -11.85 -22.56 -38.59
CA GLN A 11 -11.37 -21.38 -37.89
C GLN A 11 -12.13 -21.12 -36.58
N ILE A 12 -13.45 -21.28 -36.59
CA ILE A 12 -14.29 -21.17 -35.39
C ILE A 12 -13.88 -22.21 -34.34
N ASN A 13 -13.61 -23.45 -34.76
CA ASN A 13 -13.21 -24.51 -33.86
C ASN A 13 -11.81 -24.27 -33.26
N GLU A 14 -10.86 -23.76 -34.05
CA GLU A 14 -9.54 -23.36 -33.57
C GLU A 14 -9.62 -22.20 -32.56
N ASP A 15 -10.45 -21.19 -32.83
CA ASP A 15 -10.64 -20.06 -31.93
C ASP A 15 -11.35 -20.46 -30.62
N MET A 16 -12.29 -21.41 -30.68
CA MET A 16 -12.93 -21.99 -29.49
C MET A 16 -11.90 -22.69 -28.58
N ILE A 17 -11.00 -23.50 -29.15
CA ILE A 17 -9.93 -24.18 -28.40
C ILE A 17 -8.98 -23.16 -27.75
N ARG A 18 -8.64 -22.07 -28.47
CA ARG A 18 -7.79 -20.99 -27.92
C ARG A 18 -8.47 -20.28 -26.76
N GLN A 19 -9.76 -19.97 -26.89
CA GLN A 19 -10.53 -19.33 -25.82
C GLN A 19 -10.62 -20.22 -24.58
N GLU A 20 -10.85 -21.53 -24.74
CA GLU A 20 -10.86 -22.48 -23.64
C GLU A 20 -9.50 -22.58 -22.93
N ALA A 21 -8.40 -22.57 -23.69
CA ALA A 21 -7.05 -22.56 -23.12
C ALA A 21 -6.80 -21.29 -22.28
N ILE A 22 -7.24 -20.13 -22.75
CA ILE A 22 -7.11 -18.85 -22.02
C ILE A 22 -7.90 -18.90 -20.70
N VAL A 23 -9.15 -19.37 -20.73
CA VAL A 23 -9.98 -19.50 -19.53
C VAL A 23 -9.35 -20.45 -18.51
N ASN A 24 -8.78 -21.56 -18.97
CA ASN A 24 -8.08 -22.50 -18.09
C ASN A 24 -6.83 -21.89 -17.45
N VAL A 25 -6.07 -21.06 -18.17
CA VAL A 25 -4.92 -20.35 -17.62
C VAL A 25 -5.35 -19.34 -16.55
N ILE A 26 -6.44 -18.58 -16.79
CA ILE A 26 -6.99 -17.65 -15.80
C ILE A 26 -7.41 -18.40 -14.53
N ARG A 27 -8.13 -19.51 -14.68
CA ARG A 27 -8.57 -20.33 -13.54
C ARG A 27 -7.38 -20.90 -12.74
N LEU A 28 -6.32 -21.32 -13.42
CA LEU A 28 -5.10 -21.79 -12.77
C LEU A 28 -4.40 -20.65 -12.01
N PHE A 29 -4.39 -19.44 -12.57
CA PHE A 29 -3.83 -18.27 -11.92
C PHE A 29 -4.62 -17.87 -10.66
N ASP A 30 -5.96 -17.90 -10.72
CA ASP A 30 -6.82 -17.61 -9.58
C ASP A 30 -6.64 -18.64 -8.47
N GLN A 31 -6.57 -19.94 -8.82
CA GLN A 31 -6.31 -21.01 -7.88
C GLN A 31 -4.93 -20.86 -7.22
N ALA A 32 -3.88 -20.61 -8.01
CA ALA A 32 -2.54 -20.37 -7.49
C ALA A 32 -2.48 -19.13 -6.58
N SER A 33 -3.27 -18.09 -6.88
CA SER A 33 -3.39 -16.89 -6.06
C SER A 33 -4.07 -17.18 -4.72
N ALA A 34 -5.14 -17.98 -4.72
CA ALA A 34 -5.81 -18.44 -3.50
C ALA A 34 -4.90 -19.32 -2.64
N ASP A 35 -4.16 -20.25 -3.27
CA ASP A 35 -3.21 -21.12 -2.58
C ASP A 35 -2.06 -20.31 -1.98
N LYS A 36 -1.55 -19.29 -2.69
CA LYS A 36 -0.53 -18.36 -2.18
C LYS A 36 -1.02 -17.60 -0.94
N GLU A 37 -2.26 -17.12 -0.96
CA GLU A 37 -2.88 -16.41 0.16
C GLU A 37 -3.11 -17.33 1.38
N TYR A 38 -3.52 -18.58 1.14
CA TYR A 38 -3.65 -19.59 2.18
C TYR A 38 -2.29 -19.90 2.83
N MET A 39 -1.27 -20.11 2.01
CA MET A 39 0.09 -20.35 2.47
C MET A 39 0.61 -19.15 3.26
N TRP A 40 0.43 -17.91 2.78
CA TRP A 40 0.79 -16.69 3.51
C TRP A 40 0.15 -16.64 4.90
N LYS A 41 -1.16 -16.92 5.01
CA LYS A 41 -1.87 -16.95 6.29
C LYS A 41 -1.41 -18.08 7.21
N ALA A 42 -0.98 -19.22 6.66
CA ALA A 42 -0.39 -20.30 7.44
C ALA A 42 1.01 -19.91 7.95
N TYR A 43 1.84 -19.30 7.10
CA TYR A 43 3.15 -18.77 7.46
C TYR A 43 3.07 -17.66 8.52
N ALA A 44 2.19 -16.68 8.38
CA ALA A 44 2.01 -15.60 9.35
C ALA A 44 1.55 -16.11 10.73
N ARG A 45 0.73 -17.18 10.76
CA ARG A 45 0.34 -17.88 12.00
C ARG A 45 1.51 -18.63 12.64
N ASN A 46 2.33 -19.30 11.83
CA ASN A 46 3.48 -20.07 12.31
C ASN A 46 4.73 -19.24 12.58
N ALA A 47 4.86 -18.04 12.02
CA ALA A 47 5.97 -17.11 12.26
C ALA A 47 5.98 -16.59 13.71
N LYS A 48 4.83 -16.58 14.39
CA LYS A 48 4.73 -16.27 15.83
C LYS A 48 5.17 -17.43 16.73
N THR A 49 5.11 -18.68 16.25
CA THR A 49 5.58 -19.88 16.98
C THR A 49 7.02 -20.25 16.64
N PHE A 50 7.56 -19.78 15.51
CA PHE A 50 8.98 -19.91 15.13
C PHE A 50 9.86 -18.84 15.77
N GLN A 51 9.84 -18.76 17.10
CA GLN A 51 10.85 -17.99 17.81
C GLN A 51 12.15 -18.80 17.85
N LYS A 52 13.02 -18.50 16.88
CA LYS A 52 14.48 -18.79 16.76
C LYS A 52 14.95 -20.20 17.14
N ASN A 53 15.39 -20.96 16.14
CA ASN A 53 16.58 -21.79 16.29
C ASN A 53 17.54 -21.49 15.12
N ALA A 54 18.68 -20.87 15.40
CA ALA A 54 19.74 -20.57 14.42
C ALA A 54 20.25 -21.81 13.66
N LEU A 55 19.98 -23.00 14.20
CA LEU A 55 20.22 -24.29 13.55
C LEU A 55 19.34 -24.51 12.30
N ASN A 56 18.10 -24.02 12.31
CA ASN A 56 17.16 -24.24 11.21
C ASN A 56 17.48 -23.38 9.97
N ASP A 57 17.89 -22.13 10.20
CA ASP A 57 18.31 -21.22 9.11
C ASP A 57 19.59 -21.71 8.43
N ASN A 58 20.53 -22.28 9.18
CA ASN A 58 21.75 -22.85 8.61
C ASN A 58 21.46 -24.12 7.80
N PHE A 59 20.52 -24.97 8.25
CA PHE A 59 20.13 -26.19 7.53
C PHE A 59 19.42 -25.88 6.21
N LEU A 60 18.47 -24.95 6.23
CA LEU A 60 17.70 -24.54 5.04
C LEU A 60 18.55 -23.82 3.99
N LYS A 61 19.57 -23.06 4.42
CA LYS A 61 20.55 -22.43 3.52
C LYS A 61 21.57 -23.42 2.96
N ALA A 62 22.00 -24.40 3.76
CA ALA A 62 23.01 -25.38 3.36
C ALA A 62 22.50 -26.37 2.28
N GLU A 63 21.21 -26.68 2.29
CA GLU A 63 20.58 -27.62 1.34
C GLU A 63 20.22 -26.98 -0.01
N GLY A 64 20.46 -25.68 -0.22
CA GLY A 64 20.28 -25.03 -1.53
C GLY A 64 18.85 -25.04 -2.07
N TRP A 65 17.85 -25.02 -1.19
CA TRP A 65 16.44 -24.95 -1.59
C TRP A 65 16.14 -23.57 -2.18
N LYS A 66 16.00 -23.49 -3.51
CA LYS A 66 15.60 -22.27 -4.23
C LYS A 66 14.32 -21.65 -3.68
N ASP A 67 13.43 -22.47 -3.13
CA ASP A 67 12.19 -22.03 -2.50
C ASP A 67 12.43 -21.18 -1.25
N TYR A 68 13.49 -21.46 -0.45
CA TYR A 68 13.83 -20.61 0.71
C TYR A 68 14.41 -19.26 0.27
N GLU A 69 15.26 -19.23 -0.76
CA GLU A 69 15.80 -17.98 -1.29
C GLU A 69 14.68 -17.10 -1.85
N ILE A 70 13.79 -17.67 -2.67
CA ILE A 70 12.61 -16.97 -3.21
C ILE A 70 11.67 -16.55 -2.07
N HIS A 71 11.41 -17.43 -1.10
CA HIS A 71 10.58 -17.10 0.06
C HIS A 71 11.18 -15.97 0.89
N SER A 72 12.49 -15.96 1.12
CA SER A 72 13.20 -14.91 1.85
C SER A 72 13.18 -13.57 1.10
N ALA A 73 13.37 -13.61 -0.22
CA ALA A 73 13.31 -12.43 -1.08
C ALA A 73 11.89 -11.87 -1.13
N LEU A 74 10.87 -12.72 -1.25
CA LEU A 74 9.46 -12.33 -1.21
C LEU A 74 9.04 -11.79 0.16
N LEU A 75 9.55 -12.35 1.27
CA LEU A 75 9.28 -11.83 2.61
C LEU A 75 9.90 -10.45 2.81
N LYS A 76 11.10 -10.24 2.26
CA LYS A 76 11.80 -8.95 2.27
C LYS A 76 11.06 -7.92 1.41
N LEU A 77 10.67 -8.30 0.18
CA LEU A 77 9.88 -7.45 -0.71
C LEU A 77 8.49 -7.14 -0.11
N ALA A 78 7.85 -8.11 0.54
CA ALA A 78 6.57 -7.93 1.21
C ALA A 78 6.69 -7.01 2.44
N GLY A 79 7.82 -7.07 3.16
CA GLY A 79 8.15 -6.12 4.23
C GLY A 79 8.43 -4.70 3.70
N GLU A 80 9.04 -4.59 2.52
CA GLU A 80 9.24 -3.33 1.78
C GLU A 80 7.93 -2.80 1.16
N MET A 81 6.96 -3.68 0.86
CA MET A 81 5.63 -3.36 0.34
C MET A 81 4.56 -3.17 1.43
N GLN A 82 4.88 -3.39 2.71
CA GLN A 82 3.95 -2.97 3.76
C GLN A 82 4.03 -1.44 3.89
N PRO A 83 2.89 -0.71 3.87
CA PRO A 83 2.90 0.66 4.36
C PRO A 83 3.52 0.61 5.76
N ASP A 84 4.48 1.49 6.03
CA ASP A 84 5.16 1.51 7.31
C ASP A 84 4.10 1.61 8.41
N THR A 85 3.81 0.47 9.05
CA THR A 85 2.70 0.32 10.00
C THR A 85 2.91 1.18 11.26
N LYS A 86 4.05 1.86 11.35
CA LYS A 86 4.42 2.82 12.38
C LYS A 86 4.38 4.27 11.92
N ASP A 87 4.10 4.56 10.65
CA ASP A 87 3.98 5.93 10.17
C ASP A 87 2.80 6.61 10.90
N PRO A 88 3.02 7.71 11.62
CA PRO A 88 1.96 8.41 12.35
C PRO A 88 0.77 8.80 11.48
N LEU A 89 0.96 9.10 10.18
CA LEU A 89 -0.12 9.46 9.27
C LEU A 89 -0.98 8.25 8.86
N VAL A 90 -0.40 7.06 8.85
CA VAL A 90 -1.14 5.80 8.62
C VAL A 90 -1.89 5.41 9.91
N VAL A 91 -1.23 5.50 11.06
CA VAL A 91 -1.84 5.18 12.37
C VAL A 91 -3.02 6.10 12.67
N ALA A 92 -2.91 7.39 12.35
CA ALA A 92 -3.97 8.38 12.51
C ALA A 92 -5.00 8.35 11.37
N ARG A 93 -4.87 7.44 10.39
CA ARG A 93 -5.74 7.27 9.21
C ARG A 93 -5.82 8.46 8.24
N VAL A 94 -4.97 9.47 8.41
CA VAL A 94 -4.84 10.59 7.46
C VAL A 94 -4.50 10.06 6.06
N ILE A 95 -3.55 9.12 5.99
CA ILE A 95 -3.35 8.31 4.78
C ILE A 95 -4.46 7.25 4.74
N GLY A 96 -5.26 7.27 3.67
CA GLY A 96 -6.44 6.44 3.49
C GLY A 96 -7.74 7.23 3.59
N ASP A 97 -7.92 8.05 4.63
CA ASP A 97 -9.13 8.88 4.77
C ASP A 97 -9.02 10.20 3.98
N VAL A 98 -7.84 10.83 3.91
CA VAL A 98 -7.62 12.15 3.25
C VAL A 98 -6.63 12.07 2.08
N LEU A 99 -5.50 11.39 2.27
CA LEU A 99 -4.43 11.31 1.28
C LEU A 99 -4.16 9.87 0.83
N ASP A 100 -3.80 9.70 -0.43
CA ASP A 100 -3.16 8.47 -0.90
C ASP A 100 -1.74 8.36 -0.33
N SER A 101 -1.23 7.12 -0.25
CA SER A 101 0.16 6.87 0.17
C SER A 101 1.15 7.64 -0.73
N PHE A 102 2.10 8.33 -0.10
CA PHE A 102 3.09 9.15 -0.79
C PHE A 102 4.47 9.06 -0.15
N THR A 103 5.51 9.45 -0.88
CA THR A 103 6.87 9.61 -0.34
C THR A 103 7.11 11.07 0.01
N ARG A 104 7.47 11.35 1.27
CA ARG A 104 7.86 12.70 1.71
C ARG A 104 9.17 13.10 1.03
N SER A 105 9.15 14.20 0.28
CA SER A 105 10.30 14.68 -0.50
C SER A 105 10.84 16.03 -0.03
N ILE A 106 10.03 16.82 0.68
CA ILE A 106 10.35 18.18 1.10
C ILE A 106 10.01 18.34 2.58
N ASN A 107 10.85 19.06 3.32
CA ASN A 107 10.60 19.40 4.71
C ASN A 107 9.53 20.50 4.80
N LEU A 108 8.55 20.30 5.68
CA LEU A 108 7.52 21.27 6.02
C LEU A 108 7.59 21.51 7.53
N CYS A 109 7.79 22.76 7.94
CA CYS A 109 7.72 23.19 9.32
C CYS A 109 6.56 24.17 9.48
N VAL A 110 5.65 23.88 10.40
CA VAL A 110 4.51 24.73 10.73
C VAL A 110 4.60 25.03 12.22
N SER A 111 4.49 26.30 12.61
CA SER A 111 4.48 26.70 14.01
C SER A 111 3.39 27.71 14.32
N TYR A 112 2.76 27.55 15.49
CA TYR A 112 1.92 28.57 16.10
C TYR A 112 2.70 29.19 17.25
N ASP A 113 2.99 30.49 17.14
CA ASP A 113 3.95 31.17 18.02
C ASP A 113 5.28 30.38 18.08
N ASP A 114 5.75 30.08 19.30
CA ASP A 114 6.99 29.32 19.55
C ASP A 114 6.78 27.79 19.58
N ARG A 115 5.62 27.28 19.16
CA ARG A 115 5.29 25.85 19.18
C ARG A 115 5.19 25.27 17.78
N GLU A 116 6.14 24.39 17.44
CA GLU A 116 6.11 23.61 16.21
C GLU A 116 5.02 22.52 16.25
N VAL A 117 4.35 22.31 15.12
CA VAL A 117 3.32 21.31 14.93
C VAL A 117 3.98 19.97 14.57
N SER A 118 3.64 18.93 15.31
CA SER A 118 4.03 17.56 15.01
C SER A 118 2.80 16.65 14.91
N ASN A 119 2.93 15.52 14.21
CA ASN A 119 1.83 14.59 14.01
C ASN A 119 1.24 14.13 15.36
N GLY A 120 -0.07 14.35 15.54
CA GLY A 120 -0.79 14.00 16.77
C GLY A 120 -0.62 14.98 17.94
N CYS A 121 0.05 16.13 17.75
CA CYS A 121 0.16 17.12 18.82
C CYS A 121 -1.18 17.83 19.07
N GLU A 122 -1.53 18.03 20.35
CA GLU A 122 -2.77 18.71 20.73
C GLU A 122 -2.53 20.22 20.88
N LEU A 123 -3.30 21.02 20.14
CA LEU A 123 -3.31 22.48 20.21
C LEU A 123 -4.68 22.94 20.73
N LYS A 124 -4.69 23.85 21.70
CA LYS A 124 -5.94 24.44 22.19
C LYS A 124 -6.48 25.43 21.15
N PRO A 125 -7.82 25.63 21.06
CA PRO A 125 -8.40 26.66 20.20
C PRO A 125 -7.78 28.05 20.40
N SER A 126 -7.41 28.39 21.64
CA SER A 126 -6.75 29.66 21.96
C SER A 126 -5.33 29.81 21.38
N GLN A 127 -4.68 28.71 21.00
CA GLN A 127 -3.33 28.69 20.43
C GLN A 127 -3.34 28.78 18.89
N VAL A 128 -4.49 28.50 18.26
CA VAL A 128 -4.63 28.45 16.79
C VAL A 128 -5.54 29.55 16.25
N VAL A 129 -5.73 30.62 17.03
CA VAL A 129 -6.58 31.76 16.63
C VAL A 129 -5.96 32.53 15.46
N ASN A 130 -4.63 32.65 15.46
CA ASN A 130 -3.88 33.35 14.42
C ASN A 130 -3.33 32.34 13.41
N GLN A 131 -3.14 32.77 12.17
CA GLN A 131 -2.52 31.96 11.11
C GLN A 131 -1.11 31.50 11.54
N PRO A 132 -0.71 30.25 11.26
CA PRO A 132 0.61 29.75 11.62
C PRO A 132 1.71 30.34 10.74
N ARG A 133 2.94 30.31 11.25
CA ARG A 133 4.13 30.48 10.42
C ARG A 133 4.44 29.16 9.71
N VAL A 134 4.75 29.24 8.43
CA VAL A 134 5.05 28.08 7.58
C VAL A 134 6.38 28.30 6.88
N ASP A 135 7.32 27.39 7.11
CA ASP A 135 8.59 27.31 6.40
C ASP A 135 8.59 26.02 5.56
N ILE A 136 8.67 26.16 4.23
CA ILE A 136 8.72 25.05 3.27
C ILE A 136 10.16 24.96 2.74
N GLY A 137 10.76 23.77 2.79
CA GLY A 137 12.08 23.51 2.22
C GLY A 137 12.06 23.40 0.69
N GLY A 138 13.14 22.86 0.14
CA GLY A 138 13.29 22.60 -1.30
C GLY A 138 14.48 23.38 -1.88
N ASP A 139 15.12 22.76 -2.88
CA ASP A 139 16.36 23.28 -3.47
C ASP A 139 16.11 24.15 -4.72
N ASP A 140 14.91 24.06 -5.31
CA ASP A 140 14.55 24.79 -6.51
C ASP A 140 13.66 26.00 -6.21
N MET A 141 14.23 27.19 -6.36
CA MET A 141 13.54 28.47 -6.17
C MET A 141 12.48 28.77 -7.24
N ARG A 142 12.39 27.97 -8.31
CA ARG A 142 11.36 28.13 -9.35
C ARG A 142 10.11 27.32 -9.07
N THR A 143 10.17 26.39 -8.12
CA THR A 143 9.05 25.53 -7.76
C THR A 143 8.13 26.27 -6.80
N PHE A 144 6.85 26.34 -7.17
CA PHE A 144 5.80 26.90 -6.32
C PHE A 144 5.03 25.77 -5.66
N HIS A 145 4.67 25.97 -4.39
CA HIS A 145 3.96 24.99 -3.58
C HIS A 145 2.60 25.56 -3.17
N THR A 146 1.62 24.68 -3.04
CA THR A 146 0.31 24.99 -2.46
C THR A 146 0.23 24.32 -1.11
N LEU A 147 -0.08 25.09 -0.06
CA LEU A 147 -0.38 24.57 1.27
C LEU A 147 -1.90 24.48 1.43
N VAL A 148 -2.38 23.34 1.94
CA VAL A 148 -3.79 23.07 2.20
C VAL A 148 -3.95 22.67 3.66
N MET A 149 -4.87 23.32 4.37
CA MET A 149 -5.23 23.00 5.76
C MET A 149 -6.70 22.58 5.80
N VAL A 150 -6.96 21.31 6.14
CA VAL A 150 -8.31 20.72 6.14
C VAL A 150 -8.61 20.04 7.47
N ASP A 151 -9.87 20.09 7.87
CA ASP A 151 -10.44 19.28 8.95
C ASP A 151 -11.34 18.19 8.33
N PRO A 152 -10.89 16.92 8.28
CA PRO A 152 -11.67 15.82 7.72
C PRO A 152 -12.81 15.35 8.64
N ASP A 153 -12.84 15.82 9.88
CA ASP A 153 -13.74 15.35 10.92
C ASP A 153 -14.94 16.30 11.10
N ALA A 154 -15.20 17.23 10.18
CA ALA A 154 -16.26 18.22 10.35
C ALA A 154 -17.68 17.62 10.22
N PRO A 155 -18.65 17.99 11.10
CA PRO A 155 -18.52 18.86 12.28
C PRO A 155 -18.02 18.14 13.54
N SER A 156 -17.95 16.81 13.54
CA SER A 156 -17.36 16.03 14.62
C SER A 156 -16.79 14.70 14.13
N PRO A 157 -15.72 14.17 14.74
CA PRO A 157 -15.11 12.89 14.34
C PRO A 157 -16.08 11.70 14.36
N CYS A 158 -17.12 11.76 15.20
CA CYS A 158 -18.14 10.70 15.29
C CYS A 158 -19.15 10.72 14.14
N ASN A 159 -19.30 11.85 13.46
CA ASN A 159 -20.23 12.04 12.36
C ASN A 159 -19.68 13.07 11.37
N PRO A 160 -18.65 12.72 10.58
CA PRO A 160 -17.95 13.62 9.67
C PRO A 160 -18.75 13.81 8.36
N ASN A 161 -20.01 14.24 8.48
CA ASN A 161 -20.96 14.25 7.37
C ASN A 161 -20.84 15.50 6.47
N LEU A 162 -20.00 16.47 6.84
CA LEU A 162 -19.68 17.62 5.99
C LEU A 162 -18.43 17.39 5.13
N GLY A 163 -17.75 16.26 5.31
CA GLY A 163 -16.48 15.97 4.64
C GLY A 163 -15.35 16.89 5.14
N GLU A 164 -14.41 17.18 4.25
CA GLU A 164 -13.25 18.01 4.55
C GLU A 164 -13.60 19.50 4.57
N TYR A 165 -13.47 20.14 5.74
CA TYR A 165 -13.61 21.59 5.89
C TYR A 165 -12.27 22.28 5.63
N LEU A 166 -12.21 23.13 4.61
CA LEU A 166 -11.03 23.94 4.29
C LEU A 166 -10.95 25.15 5.24
N HIS A 167 -9.85 25.25 6.01
CA HIS A 167 -9.61 26.31 7.00
C HIS A 167 -9.11 27.63 6.40
#